data_AF-A0A2E4K8B7-F1
#
_entry.id   AF-A0A2E4K8B7-F1
#
_cell.length_a   1.000
_cell.length_b   1.000
_cell.length_c   1.000
_cell.angle_alpha   90.00
_cell.angle_beta   90.00
_cell.angle_gamma   90.00
#
_symmetry.space_group_name_H-M   'P 1'
#
loop_
_entity.id
_entity.type
_entity.pdbx_description
1 polymer ?
#
loop_
_entity_poly.entity_id
_entity_poly.type
_entity_poly.pdbx_seq_one_letter_code
_entity_poly.pdbx_strand_id
1 'polypeptide(L)' 'MLLVVCSVSSLVHLYSTEYMLTDPHASRFMGYLSLFTFFMLVLVTSDNFLVMFFG' A
#
# COMPACT_ATOMS: atom_id res chain seq x y z
N MET A 1 -1.42 -14.76 2.89
CA MET A 1 -1.59 -13.32 3.21
C MET A 1 -1.05 -12.41 2.11
N LEU A 2 0.14 -12.67 1.56
CA LEU A 2 0.70 -11.93 0.41
C LEU A 2 -0.27 -11.74 -0.77
N LEU A 3 -0.89 -12.82 -1.27
CA LEU A 3 -1.85 -12.72 -2.39
C LEU A 3 -3.03 -11.80 -2.07
N VAL A 4 -3.53 -11.82 -0.83
CA VAL A 4 -4.63 -10.95 -0.40
C VAL A 4 -4.18 -9.50 -0.40
N VAL A 5 -3.04 -9.19 0.24
CA VAL A 5 -2.50 -7.83 0.30
C VAL A 5 -2.22 -7.27 -1.10
N CYS A 6 -1.58 -8.04 -1.98
CA CYS A 6 -1.31 -7.63 -3.36
C CYS A 6 -2.61 -7.40 -4.16
N SER A 7 -3.61 -8.28 -4.02
CA SER A 7 -4.89 -8.14 -4.73
C SER A 7 -5.71 -6.94 -4.27
N VAL A 8 -5.76 -6.68 -2.95
CA VAL A 8 -6.46 -5.52 -2.41
C VAL A 8 -5.70 -4.24 -2.76
N SER A 9 -4.37 -4.25 -2.65
CA SER A 9 -3.52 -3.12 -3.05
C SER A 9 -3.74 -2.74 -4.51
N SER A 10 -3.72 -3.71 -5.44
CA SER A 10 -3.91 -3.42 -6.86
C SER A 10 -5.30 -2.85 -7.16
N LEU A 11 -6.35 -3.37 -6.52
CA LEU A 11 -7.72 -2.84 -6.64
C LEU A 11 -7.81 -1.40 -6.10
N VAL A 12 -7.19 -1.12 -4.95
CA VAL A 12 -7.20 0.22 -4.35
C VAL A 12 -6.42 1.22 -5.20
N HIS A 13 -5.29 0.82 -5.79
CA HIS A 13 -4.54 1.67 -6.74
C HIS A 13 -5.36 2.02 -7.99
N LEU A 14 -6.06 1.04 -8.57
CA LEU A 14 -6.95 1.29 -9.70
C LEU A 14 -8.10 2.22 -9.33
N TYR A 15 -8.75 1.96 -8.19
CA TYR A 15 -9.86 2.78 -7.70
C TYR A 15 -9.43 4.23 -7.41
N SER A 16 -8.29 4.39 -6.74
CA SER A 16 -7.80 5.71 -6.35
C SER A 16 -7.31 6.57 -7.52
N THR A 17 -6.93 5.95 -8.65
CA THR A 17 -6.51 6.67 -9.85
C THR A 17 -7.68 7.48 -10.40
N GLU A 18 -8.85 6.87 -10.51
CA GLU A 18 -10.07 7.55 -10.96
C GLU A 18 -10.66 8.46 -9.87
N TYR A 19 -10.63 8.03 -8.60
CA TYR A 19 -11.21 8.79 -7.50
C TYR A 19 -10.50 10.14 -7.27
N MET A 20 -9.18 10.20 -7.47
CA MET A 20 -8.37 11.41 -7.25
C MET A 20 -8.17 12.26 -8.52
N LEU A 21 -8.84 11.95 -9.63
CA LEU A 21 -8.67 12.64 -10.92
C LEU A 21 -8.87 14.16 -10.84
N THR A 22 -9.74 14.63 -9.95
CA THR A 22 -10.09 16.05 -9.84
C THR A 22 -9.20 16.80 -8.82
N ASP A 23 -8.35 16.09 -8.07
CA ASP A 23 -7.56 16.67 -6.99
C ASP A 23 -6.11 16.99 -7.42
N PRO A 24 -5.60 18.20 -7.15
CA PRO A 24 -4.24 18.62 -7.52
C PRO A 24 -3.14 17.91 -6.71
N HIS A 25 -3.50 17.17 -5.67
CA HIS A 25 -2.55 16.48 -4.77
C HIS A 25 -2.54 14.95 -4.94
N ALA A 26 -3.10 14.42 -6.03
CA ALA A 26 -3.15 12.99 -6.33
C ALA A 26 -1.78 12.30 -6.27
N SER A 27 -0.71 12.97 -6.71
CA SER A 27 0.66 12.43 -6.69
C SER A 27 1.17 12.15 -5.27
N ARG A 28 0.83 13.01 -4.30
CA ARG A 28 1.21 12.83 -2.89
C ARG A 28 0.44 11.67 -2.27
N PHE A 29 -0.86 11.59 -2.55
CA PHE A 29 -1.71 10.50 -2.10
C PHE A 29 -1.21 9.15 -2.61
N MET A 30 -0.89 9.04 -3.91
CA MET A 30 -0.35 7.80 -4.48
C MET A 30 1.01 7.42 -3.90
N GLY A 31 1.85 8.41 -3.57
CA GLY A 31 3.09 8.17 -2.84
C GLY A 31 2.86 7.55 -1.47
N TYR A 32 1.93 8.09 -0.67
CA TYR A 32 1.58 7.54 0.64
C TYR A 32 0.91 6.17 0.54
N LEU A 33 0.05 5.96 -0.45
CA LEU A 33 -0.59 4.68 -0.69
C LEU A 33 0.44 3.58 -1.00
N SER A 34 1.41 3.90 -1.88
CA SER A 34 2.49 2.97 -2.23
C SER A 34 3.37 2.66 -1.01
N LEU A 35 3.71 3.68 -0.21
CA LEU A 35 4.48 3.51 1.03
C LEU A 35 3.75 2.59 2.03
N PHE A 36 2.44 2.76 2.19
CA PHE A 36 1.62 1.90 3.04
C PHE A 36 1.67 0.44 2.57
N THR A 37 1.54 0.21 1.27
CA THR A 37 1.58 -1.16 0.73
C THR A 37 2.95 -1.80 0.90
N PHE A 38 4.04 -1.02 0.82
CA PHE A 38 5.39 -1.49 1.09
C PHE A 38 5.56 -1.95 2.55
N PHE A 39 5.16 -1.13 3.52
CA PHE A 39 5.22 -1.51 4.94
C PHE A 39 4.35 -2.74 5.24
N MET A 40 3.16 -2.83 4.66
CA MET A 40 2.31 -4.03 4.76
C MET A 40 2.97 -5.29 4.19
N LEU A 41 3.74 -5.17 3.10
CA LEU A 41 4.50 -6.31 2.57
C LEU A 41 5.65 -6.70 3.51
N VAL A 42 6.36 -5.73 4.10
CA VAL A 42 7.42 -5.98 5.08
C VAL A 42 6.85 -6.70 6.32
N LEU A 43 5.70 -6.25 6.84
CA LEU A 43 5.04 -6.87 7.99
C LEU A 43 4.68 -8.33 7.71
N VAL A 44 4.03 -8.60 6.57
CA VAL A 44 3.53 -9.94 6.22
C VAL A 44 4.64 -10.91 5.82
N THR A 45 5.79 -10.41 5.36
CA THR A 45 6.97 -11.24 5.03
C THR A 45 7.94 -11.42 6.20
N SER A 46 7.71 -10.73 7.31
CA SER A 46 8.58 -10.80 8.48
C SER A 46 8.63 -12.21 9.10
N ASP A 47 9.83 -12.67 9.43
CA ASP A 47 10.09 -13.91 10.17
C ASP A 47 10.49 -13.66 11.64
N ASN A 48 10.58 -12.39 12.06
CA ASN A 48 11.01 -12.01 13.40
C ASN A 48 10.24 -10.79 13.94
N PHE A 49 10.23 -10.64 15.27
CA PHE A 49 9.45 -9.58 15.92
C PHE A 49 9.96 -8.17 15.63
N LEU A 50 11.25 -7.99 15.32
CA LEU A 50 11.81 -6.67 15.00
C LEU A 50 11.32 -6.16 13.64
N VAL A 51 11.38 -7.01 12.61
CA VAL A 51 10.91 -6.67 11.27
C VAL A 51 9.37 -6.54 11.24
N MET A 52 8.66 -7.31 12.08
CA MET A 52 7.20 -7.19 12.23
C MET A 52 6.79 -5.88 12.91
N PHE A 53 7.62 -5.31 13.79
CA PHE A 53 7.38 -3.99 14.40
C PHE A 53 7.73 -2.82 13.47
N PHE A 54 8.69 -3.04 12.58
CA PHE A 54 9.12 -2.04 11.60
C PHE A 54 8.15 -1.91 10.41
N GLY A 55 7.58 -3.04 9.97
CA GLY A 55 6.48 -3.08 8.99
C GLY A 55 5.18 -2.56 9.57
#